data_AF-A0A831JPS7-F1
#
_entry.id   AF-A0A831JPS7-F1
#
_cell.length_a   1.000
_cell.length_b   1.000
_cell.length_c   1.000
_cell.angle_alpha   90.00
_cell.angle_beta   90.00
_cell.angle_gamma   90.00
#
_symmetry.space_group_name_H-M   'P 1'
#
loop_
_entity.id
_entity.type
_entity.pdbx_description
1 polymer ?
#
loop_
_entity_poly.entity_id
_entity_poly.type
_entity_poly.pdbx_seq_one_letter_code
_entity_poly.pdbx_strand_id
1 'polypeptide(L)'
;YADGTLEFNSLRNSIEDFDGEEATHRDYQWGNRDAEELKHDVSTAKNIKPRHTHINDITPRDFVEVCLDMRQMGVGGFDSWGAVPDPQYLIPANKEYQWGFTIVPM
;
A
#
# COMPACT_ATOMS: atom_id res chain seq x y z
N TYR A 1 22.61 -20.38 10.22
CA TYR A 1 22.30 -19.08 10.88
C TYR A 1 22.36 -18.01 9.81
N ALA A 2 21.52 -16.97 9.88
CA ALA A 2 21.45 -15.93 8.85
C ALA A 2 22.67 -15.01 8.88
N ASP A 3 23.08 -14.52 7.71
CA ASP A 3 24.28 -13.69 7.54
C ASP A 3 24.07 -12.22 7.98
N GLY A 4 22.84 -11.83 8.33
CA GLY A 4 22.49 -10.47 8.75
C GLY A 4 21.08 -10.38 9.34
N THR A 5 20.75 -9.19 9.84
CA THR A 5 19.40 -8.87 10.33
C THR A 5 18.47 -8.53 9.16
N LEU A 6 17.23 -8.97 9.29
CA LEU A 6 16.11 -8.72 8.38
C LEU A 6 15.12 -7.82 9.11
N GLU A 7 14.50 -6.91 8.37
CA GLU A 7 13.34 -6.15 8.84
C GLU A 7 12.05 -6.85 8.41
N PHE A 8 11.03 -6.73 9.24
CA PHE A 8 9.70 -7.26 8.94
C PHE A 8 8.66 -6.34 9.55
N ASN A 9 7.44 -6.43 9.03
CA ASN A 9 6.28 -5.87 9.72
C ASN A 9 5.27 -6.99 10.00
N SER A 10 4.42 -6.75 11.00
CA SER A 10 3.36 -7.66 11.36
C SER A 10 2.12 -6.90 11.77
N LEU A 11 0.97 -7.25 11.19
CA LEU A 11 -0.29 -6.57 11.40
C LEU A 11 -1.42 -7.60 11.54
N ARG A 12 -2.50 -7.21 12.23
CA ARG A 12 -3.75 -7.98 12.30
C ARG A 12 -4.64 -7.74 11.08
N ASN A 13 -4.06 -7.33 9.96
CA ASN A 13 -4.74 -6.99 8.72
C ASN A 13 -3.89 -7.48 7.56
N SER A 14 -4.53 -7.81 6.44
CA SER A 14 -3.77 -8.00 5.21
C SER A 14 -3.34 -6.66 4.66
N ILE A 15 -2.20 -6.59 3.96
CA ILE A 15 -1.77 -5.38 3.26
C ILE A 15 -2.84 -4.90 2.27
N GLU A 16 -3.57 -5.83 1.66
CA GLU A 16 -4.68 -5.52 0.74
C GLU A 16 -5.88 -4.88 1.45
N ASP A 17 -6.03 -5.04 2.78
CA ASP A 17 -7.07 -4.32 3.54
C ASP A 17 -6.81 -2.80 3.54
N PHE A 18 -5.59 -2.37 3.22
CA PHE A 18 -5.22 -0.95 3.12
C PHE A 18 -5.31 -0.42 1.68
N ASP A 19 -5.59 -1.28 0.69
CA ASP A 19 -5.91 -0.81 -0.66
C ASP A 19 -7.30 -0.12 -0.64
N GLY A 20 -7.30 1.15 -1.01
CA GLY A 20 -8.51 1.97 -1.06
C GLY A 20 -9.53 1.50 -2.10
N GLU A 21 -9.13 0.73 -3.13
CA GLU A 21 -10.08 0.19 -4.12
C GLU A 21 -10.86 -1.01 -3.57
N GLU A 22 -10.24 -1.81 -2.69
CA GLU A 22 -10.84 -3.04 -2.14
C GLU A 22 -11.95 -2.77 -1.11
N ALA A 23 -12.13 -1.52 -0.69
CA ALA A 23 -13.22 -1.07 0.18
C ALA A 23 -14.58 -0.99 -0.55
N THR A 24 -14.96 -2.05 -1.24
CA THR A 24 -16.18 -2.13 -2.08
C THR A 24 -17.47 -1.82 -1.32
N HIS A 25 -17.46 -1.96 0.01
CA HIS A 25 -18.58 -1.63 0.90
C HIS A 25 -18.80 -0.12 1.14
N ARG A 26 -17.84 0.74 0.79
CA ARG A 26 -17.96 2.22 0.80
C ARG A 26 -18.10 2.73 -0.62
N ASP A 27 -18.76 3.86 -0.85
CA ASP A 27 -18.70 4.52 -2.16
C ASP A 27 -17.33 5.22 -2.35
N TYR A 28 -17.01 5.62 -3.57
CA TYR A 28 -15.85 6.46 -3.83
C TYR A 28 -15.99 7.82 -3.16
N GLN A 29 -14.85 8.42 -2.82
CA GLN A 29 -14.78 9.81 -2.43
C GLN A 29 -14.92 10.71 -3.66
N TRP A 30 -16.14 11.18 -3.89
CA TRP A 30 -16.43 12.08 -4.99
C TRP A 30 -16.06 13.53 -4.68
N GLY A 31 -15.54 14.22 -5.69
CA GLY A 31 -15.38 15.67 -5.66
C GLY A 31 -16.71 16.35 -5.97
N ASN A 32 -16.82 17.62 -5.58
CA ASN A 32 -17.98 18.47 -5.86
C ASN A 32 -17.56 19.81 -6.48
N ARG A 33 -16.51 19.78 -7.31
CA ARG A 33 -15.91 21.01 -7.85
C ARG A 33 -16.71 21.58 -9.02
N ASP A 34 -17.35 20.72 -9.80
CA ASP A 34 -18.15 21.10 -10.97
C ASP A 34 -19.33 20.14 -11.22
N ALA A 35 -20.16 20.47 -12.22
CA ALA A 35 -21.36 19.72 -12.57
C ALA A 35 -21.08 18.35 -13.19
N GLU A 36 -19.89 18.12 -13.75
CA GLU A 36 -19.50 16.83 -14.31
C GLU A 36 -19.10 15.87 -13.18
N GLU A 37 -18.34 16.35 -12.19
CA GLU A 37 -17.99 15.54 -11.02
C GLU A 37 -19.23 15.09 -10.25
N LEU A 38 -20.31 15.88 -10.19
CA LEU A 38 -21.58 15.51 -9.55
C LEU A 38 -22.31 14.31 -10.19
N LYS A 39 -21.89 13.87 -11.39
CA LYS A 39 -22.49 12.71 -12.07
C LYS A 39 -22.03 11.37 -11.47
N HIS A 40 -20.92 11.38 -10.73
CA HIS A 40 -20.36 10.19 -10.07
C HIS A 40 -20.19 8.98 -11.02
N ASP A 41 -19.56 9.20 -12.17
CA ASP A 41 -19.29 8.12 -13.13
C ASP A 41 -18.23 7.15 -12.59
N VAL A 42 -18.70 6.02 -12.07
CA VAL A 42 -17.88 4.93 -11.49
C VAL A 42 -16.77 4.45 -12.43
N SER A 43 -17.00 4.48 -13.75
CA SER A 43 -15.98 4.03 -14.72
C SER A 43 -14.72 4.89 -14.70
N THR A 44 -14.83 6.14 -14.25
CA THR A 44 -13.73 7.11 -14.12
C THR A 44 -13.10 7.13 -12.74
N ALA A 45 -13.64 6.38 -11.78
CA ALA A 45 -13.21 6.42 -10.38
C ALA A 45 -12.29 5.26 -9.99
N LYS A 46 -12.43 4.09 -10.65
CA LYS A 46 -11.65 2.89 -10.35
C LYS A 46 -10.14 3.16 -10.43
N ASN A 47 -9.41 2.82 -9.36
CA ASN A 47 -7.95 3.05 -9.21
C ASN A 47 -7.53 4.53 -9.32
N ILE A 48 -8.46 5.47 -9.19
CA ILE A 48 -8.21 6.92 -9.28
C ILE A 48 -8.72 7.62 -8.03
N LYS A 49 -9.93 7.28 -7.57
CA LYS A 49 -10.55 7.86 -6.37
C LYS A 49 -10.51 6.85 -5.23
N PRO A 50 -10.13 7.27 -4.00
CA PRO A 50 -10.13 6.37 -2.86
C PRO A 50 -11.56 6.06 -2.38
N ARG A 51 -11.78 4.87 -1.80
CA ARG A 51 -13.00 4.53 -1.06
C ARG A 51 -12.79 4.54 0.46
N HIS A 52 -11.56 4.32 0.93
CA HIS A 52 -11.17 4.46 2.34
C HIS A 52 -10.96 5.92 2.74
N THR A 53 -11.68 6.38 3.77
CA THR A 53 -11.59 7.77 4.27
C THR A 53 -11.04 7.84 5.70
N HIS A 54 -11.32 6.80 6.51
CA HIS A 54 -11.05 6.82 7.94
C HIS A 54 -10.46 5.49 8.39
N ILE A 55 -9.68 5.54 9.48
CA ILE A 55 -9.10 4.36 10.11
C ILE A 55 -10.14 3.29 10.52
N ASN A 56 -11.39 3.71 10.77
CA ASN A 56 -12.48 2.83 11.18
C ASN A 56 -13.04 1.97 10.04
N ASP A 57 -12.62 2.21 8.80
CA ASP A 57 -12.98 1.37 7.65
C ASP A 57 -12.24 0.02 7.67
N ILE A 58 -11.16 -0.08 8.46
CA ILE A 58 -10.31 -1.26 8.57
C ILE A 58 -10.57 -1.94 9.91
N THR A 59 -10.88 -3.24 9.86
CA THR A 59 -11.14 -4.05 11.07
C THR A 59 -10.12 -5.17 11.19
N PRO A 60 -9.61 -5.47 12.39
CA PRO A 60 -8.67 -6.58 12.57
C PRO A 60 -9.23 -7.93 12.11
N ARG A 61 -8.41 -8.72 11.44
CA ARG A 61 -8.65 -10.09 10.99
C ARG A 61 -8.33 -11.10 12.09
N ASP A 62 -8.73 -12.35 11.88
CA ASP A 62 -8.45 -13.50 12.76
C ASP A 62 -7.07 -14.14 12.54
N PHE A 63 -6.25 -13.54 11.68
CA PHE A 63 -4.85 -13.90 11.46
C PHE A 63 -3.91 -12.72 11.72
N VAL A 64 -2.60 -13.00 11.76
CA VAL A 64 -1.52 -12.02 11.71
C VAL A 64 -0.83 -12.18 10.37
N GLU A 65 -0.78 -11.12 9.57
CA GLU A 65 0.06 -11.08 8.39
C GLU A 65 1.48 -10.68 8.81
N VAL A 66 2.47 -11.39 8.29
CA VAL A 66 3.89 -11.08 8.49
C VAL A 66 4.49 -10.83 7.12
N CYS A 67 4.85 -9.59 6.82
CA CYS A 67 5.56 -9.24 5.60
C CYS A 67 7.05 -9.34 5.87
N LEU A 68 7.68 -10.31 5.21
CA LEU A 68 9.13 -10.37 5.07
C LEU A 68 9.42 -9.78 3.70
N ASP A 69 10.20 -8.70 3.66
CA ASP A 69 10.58 -8.02 2.41
C ASP A 69 12.09 -7.86 2.33
N MET A 70 12.67 -8.01 1.13
CA MET A 70 14.11 -7.79 0.92
C MET A 70 14.45 -6.34 1.25
N ARG A 71 13.60 -5.44 0.76
CA ARG A 71 13.69 -3.98 0.79
C ARG A 71 12.30 -3.42 0.56
N GLN A 72 12.06 -2.24 1.11
CA GLN A 72 10.90 -1.39 0.81
C GLN A 72 11.39 -0.16 0.04
N MET A 73 10.60 0.31 -0.94
CA MET A 73 10.92 1.54 -1.66
C MET A 73 10.84 2.73 -0.70
N GLY A 74 11.69 3.74 -0.89
CA GLY A 74 11.60 4.99 -0.14
C GLY A 74 10.22 5.65 -0.33
N VAL A 75 9.79 6.42 0.68
CA VAL A 75 8.47 7.07 0.69
C VAL A 75 8.46 8.35 -0.17
N GLY A 76 9.59 9.05 -0.27
CA GLY A 76 9.67 10.36 -0.94
C GLY A 76 9.20 11.50 -0.03
N GLY A 77 8.51 12.49 -0.59
CA GLY A 77 7.90 13.59 0.18
C GLY A 77 8.54 14.97 0.03
N PHE A 78 9.33 15.21 -1.02
CA PHE A 78 9.69 16.60 -1.40
C PHE A 78 8.44 17.41 -1.76
N ASP A 79 7.48 16.76 -2.41
CA ASP A 79 6.09 17.20 -2.52
C ASP A 79 5.13 16.00 -2.45
N SER A 80 3.83 16.28 -2.39
CA SER A 80 2.76 15.27 -2.38
C SER A 80 1.92 15.29 -3.66
N TRP A 81 2.48 15.76 -4.78
CA TRP A 81 1.78 15.87 -6.07
C TRP A 81 2.62 15.44 -7.28
N GLY A 82 3.73 14.74 -7.08
CA GLY A 82 4.43 14.03 -8.15
C GLY A 82 5.89 13.73 -7.91
N ALA A 83 6.53 14.30 -6.88
CA ALA A 83 7.91 13.99 -6.56
C ALA A 83 8.09 12.52 -6.17
N VAL A 84 9.04 11.86 -6.82
CA VAL A 84 9.45 10.49 -6.49
C VAL A 84 10.58 10.51 -5.44
N PRO A 85 10.84 9.38 -4.75
CA PRO A 85 12.00 9.27 -3.85
C PRO A 85 13.33 9.51 -4.59
N ASP A 86 14.34 10.00 -3.86
CA ASP A 86 15.69 10.15 -4.44
C ASP A 86 16.20 8.84 -5.04
N PRO A 87 17.01 8.87 -6.11
CA PRO A 87 17.45 7.67 -6.84
C PRO A 87 18.09 6.57 -5.96
N GLN A 88 18.74 6.95 -4.86
CA GLN A 88 19.36 6.00 -3.92
C GLN A 88 18.36 5.19 -3.08
N TYR A 89 17.09 5.63 -2.99
CA TYR A 89 16.02 4.96 -2.25
C TYR A 89 15.00 4.27 -3.17
N LEU A 90 15.24 4.25 -4.49
CA LEU A 90 14.41 3.50 -5.43
C LEU A 90 14.81 2.02 -5.45
N ILE A 91 13.84 1.17 -5.78
CA ILE A 91 14.05 -0.24 -6.15
C ILE A 91 13.75 -0.38 -7.65
N PRO A 92 14.76 -0.24 -8.54
CA PRO A 92 14.54 -0.35 -9.98
C PRO A 92 14.05 -1.73 -10.42
N ALA A 93 13.01 -1.77 -11.25
CA ALA A 93 12.43 -3.00 -11.80
C ALA A 93 13.28 -3.67 -12.89
N ASN A 94 14.27 -2.95 -13.43
CA ASN A 94 15.18 -3.44 -14.48
C ASN A 94 16.46 -4.10 -13.92
N LYS A 95 16.41 -4.56 -12.67
CA LYS A 95 17.52 -5.23 -11.99
C LYS A 95 17.07 -6.57 -11.45
N GLU A 96 17.99 -7.52 -11.47
CA GLU A 96 17.82 -8.78 -10.76
C GLU A 96 18.19 -8.60 -9.28
N TYR A 97 17.35 -9.13 -8.40
CA TYR A 97 17.58 -9.16 -6.96
C TYR A 97 17.50 -10.59 -6.46
N GLN A 98 18.46 -10.97 -5.62
CA GLN A 98 18.50 -12.30 -5.01
C GLN A 98 18.48 -12.13 -3.50
N TRP A 99 17.56 -12.84 -2.85
CA TRP A 99 17.37 -12.78 -1.41
C TRP A 99 16.75 -14.10 -0.92
N GLY A 100 17.05 -14.46 0.32
CA GLY A 100 16.43 -15.57 1.03
C GLY A 100 16.46 -15.34 2.53
N PHE A 101 15.66 -16.12 3.25
CA PHE A 101 15.60 -16.13 4.71
C PHE A 101 15.46 -17.57 5.21
N THR A 102 15.61 -17.79 6.51
CA THR A 102 15.40 -19.10 7.14
C THR A 102 14.48 -18.91 8.35
N ILE A 103 13.41 -19.70 8.40
CA ILE A 103 12.53 -19.80 9.58
C ILE A 103 12.87 -21.09 10.30
N VAL A 104 13.15 -20.99 11.60
CA VAL A 104 13.40 -22.14 12.48
C VAL A 104 12.32 -22.11 13.56
N PRO A 105 11.46 -23.14 13.65
CA PRO A 105 10.56 -23.28 14.79
C PRO A 105 11.36 -23.36 16.09
N MET A 106 10.91 -22.65 17.12
CA MET A 106 11.45 -22.67 18.47
C MET A 106 10.65 -23.63 19.36
#